data_AF-A0A4R4XV13-F1
#
_entry.id   AF-A0A4R4XV13-F1
#
_cell.length_a   1.000
_cell.length_b   1.000
_cell.length_c   1.000
_cell.angle_alpha   90.00
_cell.angle_beta   90.00
_cell.angle_gamma   90.00
#
_symmetry.space_group_name_H-M   'P 1'
#
loop_
_entity.id
_entity.type
_entity.pdbx_description
1 polymer ?
#
loop_
_entity_poly.entity_id
_entity_poly.type
_entity_poly.pdbx_seq_one_letter_code
_entity_poly.pdbx_strand_id
1 'polypeptide(L)'
;MVGDDERWSCVSVYVAPEVVTRKLGYEAEFHEPVVTAPALRAELLRLALSPVDATTPHLVQRLLDAVFTQAPLGPGRFSPEVAQAHSWLSGDAGRESLEPLSIGQVAAQLGWSRETFTRRFTQATGTPPYAWHLQERLRRARRLLRQGLSVGAAMSLTNPMNVVYWGGAAAAVSGALGEEPSWQSMAVFFIGFFAASLLWCWICAGAIALFRRALPARGVRAIEAVCGLSLVGLGIWLAASI
;
A
#
# COMPACT_ATOMS: atom_id res chain seq x y z
N MET A 1 -17.78 -37.29 -4.20
CA MET A 1 -17.77 -37.03 -5.65
C MET A 1 -18.51 -35.72 -5.87
N VAL A 2 -17.77 -34.62 -6.03
CA VAL A 2 -18.31 -33.30 -6.37
C VAL A 2 -18.39 -33.27 -7.89
N GLY A 3 -19.60 -33.26 -8.44
CA GLY A 3 -19.87 -33.29 -9.87
C GLY A 3 -19.86 -31.89 -10.50
N ASP A 4 -19.47 -31.86 -11.77
CA ASP A 4 -19.55 -30.78 -12.77
C ASP A 4 -18.97 -29.39 -12.44
N ASP A 5 -17.77 -29.14 -12.94
CA ASP A 5 -17.47 -28.02 -13.85
C ASP A 5 -17.96 -26.59 -13.49
N GLU A 6 -17.82 -26.14 -12.24
CA GLU A 6 -17.81 -24.69 -11.94
C GLU A 6 -16.50 -24.04 -12.41
N ARG A 7 -16.35 -23.92 -13.73
CA ARG A 7 -15.25 -23.21 -14.37
C ARG A 7 -15.47 -21.70 -14.18
N TRP A 8 -14.83 -21.13 -13.17
CA TRP A 8 -14.86 -19.70 -12.91
C TRP A 8 -14.37 -18.92 -14.13
N SER A 9 -15.22 -18.08 -14.71
CA SER A 9 -14.84 -17.13 -15.77
C SER A 9 -14.68 -15.73 -15.17
N CYS A 10 -13.54 -15.10 -15.48
CA CYS A 10 -13.23 -13.75 -15.04
C CYS A 10 -13.09 -12.86 -16.27
N VAL A 11 -13.80 -11.73 -16.27
CA VAL A 11 -13.66 -10.69 -17.30
C VAL A 11 -13.22 -9.41 -16.62
N SER A 12 -12.06 -8.91 -17.01
CA SER A 12 -11.52 -7.64 -16.54
C SER A 12 -11.52 -6.63 -17.68
N VAL A 13 -12.20 -5.51 -17.48
CA VAL A 13 -12.08 -4.34 -18.36
C VAL A 13 -11.07 -3.40 -17.73
N TYR A 14 -9.99 -3.12 -18.46
CA TYR A 14 -8.98 -2.16 -18.01
C TYR A 14 -9.30 -0.77 -18.55
N VAL A 15 -9.31 0.21 -17.66
CA VAL A 15 -9.42 1.64 -18.01
C VAL A 15 -8.16 2.33 -17.52
N ALA A 16 -7.51 3.09 -18.40
CA ALA A 16 -6.31 3.81 -18.06
C ALA A 16 -6.59 4.84 -16.93
N PRO A 17 -5.76 4.93 -15.88
CA PRO A 17 -5.99 5.81 -14.73
C PRO A 17 -6.17 7.28 -15.11
N GLU A 18 -5.52 7.73 -16.19
CA GLU A 18 -5.59 9.10 -16.69
C GLU A 18 -6.98 9.42 -17.24
N VAL A 19 -7.67 8.43 -17.80
CA VAL A 19 -9.05 8.57 -18.30
C VAL A 19 -10.01 8.73 -17.13
N VAL A 20 -9.84 7.93 -16.09
CA VAL A 20 -10.62 8.01 -14.85
C VAL A 20 -10.41 9.37 -14.20
N THR A 21 -9.16 9.78 -14.00
CA THR A 21 -8.80 11.07 -13.40
C THR A 21 -9.39 12.25 -14.18
N ARG A 22 -9.32 12.21 -15.52
CA ARG A 22 -9.89 13.25 -16.38
C ARG A 22 -11.41 13.32 -16.29
N LYS A 23 -12.08 12.16 -16.25
CA LYS A 23 -13.55 12.10 -16.15
C LYS A 23 -14.06 12.54 -14.78
N LEU A 24 -13.25 12.40 -13.73
CA LEU A 24 -13.64 12.72 -12.35
C LEU A 24 -13.14 14.08 -11.88
N GLY A 25 -12.11 14.63 -12.50
CA GLY A 25 -11.48 15.89 -12.09
C GLY A 25 -10.58 15.77 -10.87
N TYR A 26 -10.34 14.56 -10.36
CA TYR A 26 -9.43 14.27 -9.26
C TYR A 26 -8.79 12.88 -9.43
N GLU A 27 -7.63 12.67 -8.80
CA GLU A 27 -6.97 11.37 -8.77
C GLU A 27 -7.78 10.42 -7.86
N ALA A 28 -8.53 9.51 -8.49
CA ALA A 28 -9.48 8.65 -7.79
C ALA A 28 -8.88 7.29 -7.47
N GLU A 29 -8.76 6.97 -6.18
CA GLU A 29 -8.48 5.63 -5.69
C GLU A 29 -9.75 5.09 -5.00
N PHE A 30 -10.36 4.06 -5.58
CA PHE A 30 -11.61 3.50 -5.08
C PHE A 30 -11.36 2.33 -4.12
N HIS A 31 -11.70 2.52 -2.84
CA HIS A 31 -11.51 1.51 -1.79
C HIS A 31 -12.77 0.66 -1.54
N GLU A 32 -13.90 1.10 -2.08
CA GLU A 32 -15.22 0.49 -1.94
C GLU A 32 -16.01 0.59 -3.26
N PRO A 33 -17.09 -0.20 -3.45
CA PRO A 33 -17.97 -0.07 -4.59
C PRO A 33 -18.57 1.34 -4.64
N VAL A 34 -18.22 2.09 -5.68
CA VAL A 34 -18.64 3.48 -5.87
C VAL A 34 -19.86 3.63 -6.79
N VAL A 35 -20.24 2.57 -7.51
CA VAL A 35 -21.44 2.54 -8.33
C VAL A 35 -22.33 1.38 -7.89
N THR A 36 -23.51 1.69 -7.39
CA THR A 36 -24.54 0.71 -7.07
C THR A 36 -25.70 0.87 -8.06
N ALA A 37 -25.61 0.19 -9.21
CA ALA A 37 -26.61 0.26 -10.27
C ALA A 37 -26.96 -1.17 -10.76
N PRO A 38 -28.05 -1.78 -10.25
CA PRO A 38 -28.41 -3.16 -10.59
C PRO A 38 -28.57 -3.40 -12.10
N ALA A 39 -29.07 -2.40 -12.83
CA ALA A 39 -29.21 -2.44 -14.28
C ALA A 39 -27.84 -2.51 -14.99
N LEU A 40 -26.90 -1.63 -14.64
CA LEU A 40 -25.53 -1.64 -15.20
C LEU A 40 -24.80 -2.93 -14.85
N ARG A 41 -24.99 -3.46 -13.63
CA ARG A 41 -24.42 -4.75 -13.23
C ARG A 41 -24.93 -5.87 -14.14
N ALA A 42 -26.24 -5.91 -14.43
CA ALA A 42 -26.82 -6.93 -15.29
C ALA A 42 -26.28 -6.84 -16.72
N GLU A 43 -26.09 -5.63 -17.25
CA GLU A 43 -25.49 -5.44 -18.57
C GLU A 43 -24.01 -5.81 -18.61
N LEU A 44 -23.22 -5.43 -17.61
CA LEU A 44 -21.82 -5.84 -17.47
C LEU A 44 -21.67 -7.36 -17.41
N LEU A 45 -22.55 -8.04 -16.66
CA LEU A 45 -22.53 -9.51 -16.60
C LEU A 45 -22.94 -10.14 -17.94
N ARG A 46 -23.94 -9.59 -18.64
CA ARG A 46 -24.29 -10.08 -19.98
C ARG A 46 -23.13 -9.94 -20.95
N LEU A 47 -22.45 -8.80 -20.93
CA LEU A 47 -21.26 -8.55 -21.75
C LEU A 47 -20.11 -9.52 -21.40
N ALA A 48 -19.87 -9.73 -20.11
CA ALA A 48 -18.82 -10.65 -19.64
C ALA A 48 -19.09 -12.11 -20.02
N LEU A 49 -20.36 -12.49 -20.17
CA LEU A 49 -20.78 -13.84 -20.53
C LEU A 49 -20.99 -14.03 -22.04
N SER A 50 -21.04 -12.95 -22.82
CA SER A 50 -21.18 -13.01 -24.28
C SER A 50 -19.84 -13.30 -24.97
N PRO A 51 -19.83 -14.02 -26.11
CA PRO A 51 -18.61 -14.20 -26.90
C PRO A 51 -18.09 -12.86 -27.42
N VAL A 52 -16.76 -12.68 -27.34
CA VAL A 52 -16.11 -11.46 -27.84
C VAL A 52 -16.21 -11.42 -29.36
N ASP A 53 -16.80 -10.33 -29.85
CA ASP A 53 -17.09 -10.10 -31.27
C ASP A 53 -16.73 -8.66 -31.68
N ALA A 54 -17.03 -8.31 -32.92
CA ALA A 54 -16.77 -6.96 -33.45
C ALA A 54 -17.62 -5.86 -32.77
N THR A 55 -18.71 -6.21 -32.09
CA THR A 55 -19.62 -5.25 -31.42
C THR A 55 -19.23 -4.97 -29.97
N THR A 56 -18.46 -5.88 -29.37
CA THR A 56 -17.98 -5.84 -27.99
C THR A 56 -17.32 -4.49 -27.61
N PRO A 57 -16.43 -3.88 -28.42
CA PRO A 57 -15.81 -2.59 -28.07
C PRO A 57 -16.84 -1.46 -27.90
N HIS A 58 -17.87 -1.41 -28.76
CA HIS A 58 -18.91 -0.40 -28.68
C HIS A 58 -19.81 -0.59 -27.45
N LEU A 59 -20.09 -1.84 -27.07
CA LEU A 59 -20.84 -2.17 -25.86
C LEU A 59 -20.05 -1.80 -24.59
N VAL A 60 -18.75 -2.12 -24.54
CA VAL A 60 -17.86 -1.70 -23.46
C VAL A 60 -17.85 -0.18 -23.33
N GLN A 61 -17.70 0.54 -24.45
CA GLN A 61 -17.64 2.00 -24.43
C GLN A 61 -18.95 2.63 -23.93
N ARG A 62 -20.11 2.15 -24.40
CA ARG A 62 -21.42 2.61 -23.92
C ARG A 62 -21.62 2.36 -22.42
N LEU A 63 -21.18 1.19 -21.94
CA LEU A 63 -21.24 0.86 -20.51
C LEU A 63 -20.33 1.76 -19.68
N LEU A 64 -19.10 2.00 -20.14
CA LEU A 64 -18.18 2.91 -19.46
C LEU A 64 -18.75 4.33 -19.40
N ASP A 65 -19.31 4.85 -20.51
CA ASP A 65 -19.96 6.16 -20.50
C ASP A 65 -21.16 6.19 -19.53
N ALA A 66 -21.97 5.14 -19.47
CA ALA A 66 -23.06 5.04 -18.50
C ALA A 66 -22.57 5.01 -17.04
N VAL A 67 -21.48 4.30 -16.76
CA VAL A 67 -20.83 4.25 -15.44
C VAL A 67 -20.30 5.64 -15.03
N PHE A 68 -19.65 6.36 -15.95
CA PHE A 68 -19.10 7.70 -15.65
C PHE A 68 -20.16 8.81 -15.62
N THR A 69 -21.31 8.64 -16.27
CA THR A 69 -22.38 9.64 -16.32
C THR A 69 -23.40 9.52 -15.18
N GLN A 70 -23.58 8.33 -14.60
CA GLN A 70 -24.52 8.09 -13.49
C GLN A 70 -23.97 8.51 -12.10
N ALA A 71 -22.79 9.11 -12.01
CA ALA A 71 -22.13 9.43 -10.76
C ALA A 71 -22.97 10.41 -9.89
N PRO A 72 -22.98 10.19 -8.57
CA PRO A 72 -21.76 10.37 -7.82
C PRO A 72 -21.15 9.01 -7.51
N LEU A 73 -19.88 8.85 -7.88
CA LEU A 73 -18.98 7.81 -7.39
C LEU A 73 -18.72 8.10 -5.91
N GLY A 74 -19.74 7.94 -5.09
CA GLY A 74 -19.72 8.13 -3.65
C GLY A 74 -19.63 6.79 -2.95
N PRO A 75 -19.28 6.77 -1.65
CA PRO A 75 -19.29 5.57 -0.83
C PRO A 75 -20.63 4.86 -1.00
N GLY A 76 -20.61 3.60 -1.44
CA GLY A 76 -21.79 2.76 -1.45
C GLY A 76 -22.39 2.75 -0.04
N ARG A 77 -23.69 3.00 0.09
CA ARG A 77 -24.35 2.92 1.41
C ARG A 77 -24.45 1.45 1.81
N PHE A 78 -23.44 0.99 2.54
CA PHE A 78 -23.50 -0.30 3.21
C PHE A 78 -24.55 -0.27 4.32
N SER A 79 -25.08 -1.44 4.67
CA SER A 79 -25.76 -1.57 5.95
C SER A 79 -24.75 -1.23 7.07
N PRO A 80 -25.21 -0.65 8.20
CA PRO A 80 -24.32 -0.24 9.28
C PRO A 80 -23.44 -1.40 9.79
N GLU A 81 -23.95 -2.63 9.74
CA GLU A 81 -23.23 -3.84 10.14
C GLU A 81 -22.09 -4.19 9.16
N VAL A 82 -22.32 -4.02 7.85
CA VAL A 82 -21.29 -4.25 6.83
C VAL A 82 -20.24 -3.14 6.86
N ALA A 83 -20.64 -1.89 7.08
CA ALA A 83 -19.72 -0.77 7.31
C ALA A 83 -18.82 -0.98 8.54
N GLN A 84 -19.39 -1.51 9.63
CA GLN A 84 -18.64 -1.88 10.83
C GLN A 84 -17.67 -3.03 10.57
N ALA A 85 -18.10 -4.06 9.82
CA ALA A 85 -17.20 -5.13 9.39
C ALA A 85 -16.02 -4.61 8.55
N HIS A 86 -16.27 -3.64 7.65
CA HIS A 86 -15.24 -3.01 6.83
C HIS A 86 -14.19 -2.28 7.67
N SER A 87 -14.59 -1.50 8.68
CA SER A 87 -13.65 -0.76 9.53
C SER A 87 -12.76 -1.68 10.36
N TRP A 88 -13.26 -2.85 10.76
CA TRP A 88 -12.48 -3.87 11.46
C TRP A 88 -11.52 -4.61 10.52
N LEU A 89 -11.96 -4.94 9.31
CA LEU A 89 -11.14 -5.68 8.33
C LEU A 89 -10.07 -4.81 7.65
N SER A 90 -10.31 -3.50 7.49
CA SER A 90 -9.33 -2.55 6.95
C SER A 90 -8.24 -2.15 7.94
N GLY A 91 -8.53 -2.27 9.24
CA GLY A 91 -7.62 -1.88 10.32
C GLY A 91 -7.66 -0.39 10.68
N ASP A 92 -8.60 0.38 10.12
CA ASP A 92 -8.83 1.80 10.45
C ASP A 92 -9.31 2.02 11.89
N ALA A 93 -9.78 0.97 12.56
CA ALA A 93 -10.17 0.98 13.97
C ALA A 93 -8.99 1.14 14.98
N GLY A 94 -7.86 1.71 14.55
CA GLY A 94 -6.71 1.99 15.42
C GLY A 94 -5.91 0.75 15.84
N ARG A 95 -6.11 -0.40 15.19
CA ARG A 95 -5.32 -1.61 15.42
C ARG A 95 -4.19 -1.68 14.41
N GLU A 96 -3.02 -1.24 14.84
CA GLU A 96 -1.72 -1.56 14.21
C GLU A 96 -1.34 -3.05 14.42
N SER A 97 -2.33 -3.93 14.62
CA SER A 97 -2.08 -5.32 14.98
C SER A 97 -1.78 -6.13 13.73
N LEU A 98 -0.57 -6.69 13.70
CA LEU A 98 -0.12 -7.69 12.73
C LEU A 98 -0.79 -9.05 12.94
N GLU A 99 -1.69 -9.20 13.93
CA GLU A 99 -2.44 -10.43 14.14
C GLU A 99 -3.52 -10.61 13.05
N PRO A 100 -3.60 -11.80 12.43
CA PRO A 100 -4.66 -12.10 11.48
C PRO A 100 -6.00 -12.17 12.22
N LEU A 101 -6.84 -11.14 12.06
CA LEU A 101 -8.25 -11.21 12.46
C LEU A 101 -8.91 -12.38 11.71
N SER A 102 -9.46 -13.34 12.44
CA SER A 102 -10.18 -14.43 11.82
C SER A 102 -11.58 -13.96 11.40
N ILE A 103 -12.02 -14.34 10.20
CA ILE A 103 -13.36 -14.02 9.70
C ILE A 103 -14.45 -14.50 10.66
N GLY A 104 -14.20 -15.59 11.38
CA GLY A 104 -15.11 -16.10 12.42
C GLY A 104 -15.24 -15.15 13.61
N GLN A 105 -14.16 -14.47 14.02
CA GLN A 105 -14.20 -13.47 15.10
C GLN A 105 -14.98 -12.22 14.67
N VAL A 106 -14.81 -11.78 13.42
CA VAL A 106 -15.58 -10.64 12.88
C VAL A 106 -17.07 -10.98 12.82
N ALA A 107 -17.42 -12.18 12.34
CA ALA A 107 -18.80 -12.66 12.32
C ALA A 107 -19.40 -12.74 13.73
N ALA A 108 -18.66 -13.30 14.69
CA ALA A 108 -19.11 -13.43 16.08
C ALA A 108 -19.36 -12.08 16.77
N GLN A 109 -18.52 -11.06 16.49
CA GLN A 109 -18.72 -9.71 17.03
C GLN A 109 -19.96 -9.01 16.49
N LEU A 110 -20.42 -9.38 15.30
CA LEU A 110 -21.69 -8.92 14.71
C LEU A 110 -22.89 -9.79 15.12
N GLY A 111 -22.69 -10.80 15.97
CA GLY A 111 -23.73 -11.76 16.35
C GLY A 111 -24.16 -12.69 15.21
N TRP A 112 -23.33 -12.88 14.18
CA TRP A 112 -23.63 -13.72 13.02
C TRP A 112 -22.77 -14.99 12.96
N SER A 113 -23.32 -16.04 12.34
CA SER A 113 -22.51 -17.19 11.92
C SER A 113 -21.57 -16.79 10.79
N ARG A 114 -20.48 -17.56 10.61
CA ARG A 114 -19.49 -17.34 9.54
C ARG A 114 -20.14 -17.39 8.14
N GLU A 115 -21.07 -18.30 7.92
CA GLU A 115 -21.78 -18.51 6.66
C GLU A 115 -22.73 -17.33 6.38
N THR A 116 -23.47 -16.88 7.40
CA THR A 116 -24.38 -15.74 7.30
C THR A 116 -23.62 -14.46 6.99
N PHE A 117 -22.50 -14.24 7.70
CA PHE A 117 -21.60 -13.12 7.44
C PHE A 117 -21.03 -13.18 6.03
N THR A 118 -20.47 -14.32 5.62
CA THR A 118 -19.89 -14.48 4.27
C THR A 118 -20.92 -14.18 3.18
N ARG A 119 -22.15 -14.71 3.32
CA ARG A 119 -23.23 -14.46 2.36
C ARG A 119 -23.61 -12.97 2.33
N ARG A 120 -23.93 -12.37 3.47
CA ARG A 120 -24.37 -10.96 3.55
C ARG A 120 -23.27 -10.00 3.10
N PHE A 121 -22.03 -10.24 3.50
CA PHE A 121 -20.88 -9.45 3.09
C PHE A 121 -20.63 -9.56 1.58
N THR A 122 -20.72 -10.76 1.01
CA THR A 122 -20.57 -10.94 -0.45
C THR A 122 -21.71 -10.29 -1.22
N GLN A 123 -22.95 -10.35 -0.71
CA GLN A 123 -24.09 -9.66 -1.30
C GLN A 123 -23.91 -8.14 -1.30
N ALA A 124 -23.32 -7.58 -0.24
CA ALA A 124 -23.11 -6.14 -0.10
C ALA A 124 -21.87 -5.62 -0.85
N THR A 125 -20.78 -6.40 -0.88
CA THR A 125 -19.47 -5.94 -1.41
C THR A 125 -19.11 -6.54 -2.76
N GLY A 126 -19.83 -7.57 -3.20
CA GLY A 126 -19.52 -8.34 -4.41
C GLY A 126 -18.35 -9.33 -4.27
N THR A 127 -17.65 -9.35 -3.13
CA THR A 127 -16.48 -10.21 -2.90
C THR A 127 -16.55 -10.92 -1.54
N PRO A 128 -16.08 -12.18 -1.44
CA PRO A 128 -16.00 -12.87 -0.14
C PRO A 128 -15.08 -12.12 0.84
N PRO A 129 -15.36 -12.16 2.17
CA PRO A 129 -14.61 -11.39 3.17
C PRO A 129 -13.10 -11.66 3.16
N TYR A 130 -12.69 -12.91 2.93
CA TYR A 130 -11.27 -13.28 2.84
C TYR A 130 -10.57 -12.59 1.66
N ALA A 131 -11.18 -12.67 0.48
CA ALA A 131 -10.63 -12.10 -0.74
C ALA A 131 -10.55 -10.57 -0.61
N TRP A 132 -11.59 -9.95 -0.04
CA TRP A 132 -11.61 -8.51 0.23
C TRP A 132 -10.47 -8.09 1.15
N HIS A 133 -10.29 -8.78 2.29
CA HIS A 133 -9.23 -8.47 3.25
C HIS A 133 -7.82 -8.64 2.67
N LEU A 134 -7.60 -9.69 1.85
CA LEU A 134 -6.32 -9.91 1.18
C LEU A 134 -6.00 -8.79 0.17
N GLN A 135 -6.99 -8.36 -0.62
CA GLN A 135 -6.83 -7.23 -1.52
C GLN A 135 -6.47 -5.96 -0.77
N GLU A 136 -7.11 -5.71 0.37
CA GLU A 136 -6.83 -4.52 1.17
C GLU A 136 -5.42 -4.54 1.76
N ARG A 137 -4.94 -5.70 2.24
CA ARG A 137 -3.55 -5.86 2.68
C ARG A 137 -2.55 -5.58 1.55
N LEU A 138 -2.82 -6.09 0.35
CA LEU A 138 -1.95 -5.87 -0.80
C LEU A 138 -1.93 -4.40 -1.23
N ARG A 139 -3.08 -3.72 -1.23
CA ARG A 139 -3.18 -2.29 -1.50
C ARG A 139 -2.42 -1.47 -0.47
N ARG A 140 -2.63 -1.73 0.83
CA ARG A 140 -1.90 -1.07 1.92
C ARG A 140 -0.39 -1.27 1.78
N ALA A 141 0.07 -2.49 1.48
CA ALA A 141 1.48 -2.76 1.25
C ALA A 141 2.03 -1.96 0.05
N ARG A 142 1.31 -1.90 -1.07
CA ARG A 142 1.71 -1.09 -2.24
C ARG A 142 1.80 0.40 -1.92
N ARG A 143 0.85 0.94 -1.15
CA ARG A 143 0.85 2.33 -0.70
C ARG A 143 2.07 2.63 0.18
N LEU A 144 2.31 1.79 1.19
CA LEU A 144 3.47 1.93 2.08
C LEU A 144 4.79 1.82 1.32
N LEU A 145 4.88 0.94 0.31
CA LEU A 145 6.06 0.84 -0.54
C LEU A 145 6.28 2.10 -1.39
N ARG A 146 5.23 2.64 -2.02
CA ARG A 146 5.32 3.89 -2.81
C ARG A 146 5.70 5.09 -1.96
N GLN A 147 5.11 5.22 -0.78
CA GLN A 147 5.43 6.27 0.18
C GLN A 147 6.84 6.11 0.73
N GLY A 148 7.23 4.89 1.12
CA GLY A 148 8.58 4.61 1.62
C GLY A 148 9.67 4.90 0.58
N LEU A 149 9.43 4.55 -0.69
CA LEU A 149 10.39 4.80 -1.76
C LEU A 149 10.55 6.29 -2.05
N SER A 150 9.44 7.03 -2.12
CA SER A 150 9.47 8.48 -2.38
C SER A 150 10.08 9.27 -1.22
N VAL A 151 9.72 8.95 0.03
CA VAL A 151 10.32 9.55 1.22
C VAL A 151 11.80 9.20 1.32
N GLY A 152 12.18 7.94 1.09
CA GLY A 152 13.57 7.50 1.11
C GLY A 152 14.43 8.16 0.03
N ALA A 153 13.88 8.32 -1.18
CA ALA A 153 14.54 9.03 -2.27
C ALA A 153 14.68 10.53 -1.97
N ALA A 154 13.62 11.18 -1.49
CA ALA A 154 13.67 12.58 -1.08
C ALA A 154 14.73 12.80 0.00
N MET A 155 14.70 11.99 1.08
CA MET A 155 15.70 12.07 2.15
C MET A 155 17.13 11.88 1.64
N SER A 156 17.37 10.95 0.70
CA SER A 156 18.72 10.68 0.18
C SER A 156 19.22 11.80 -0.74
N LEU A 157 18.34 12.33 -1.60
CA LEU A 157 18.69 13.37 -2.58
C LEU A 157 18.85 14.75 -1.93
N THR A 158 18.09 15.06 -0.89
CA THR A 158 18.15 16.37 -0.23
C THR A 158 19.11 16.41 0.96
N ASN A 159 19.87 15.34 1.22
CA ASN A 159 20.77 15.30 2.37
C ASN A 159 22.12 15.98 2.05
N PRO A 160 22.41 17.18 2.59
CA PRO A 160 23.70 17.84 2.36
C PRO A 160 24.88 17.03 2.92
N MET A 161 24.65 16.16 3.90
CA MET A 161 25.69 15.25 4.41
C MET A 161 26.15 14.23 3.37
N ASN A 162 25.37 13.97 2.32
CA ASN A 162 25.78 13.07 1.25
C ASN A 162 27.03 13.62 0.52
N VAL A 163 27.12 14.93 0.34
CA VAL A 163 28.29 15.58 -0.28
C VAL A 163 29.53 15.41 0.60
N VAL A 164 29.41 15.66 1.90
CA VAL A 164 30.50 15.48 2.88
C VAL A 164 30.94 14.01 2.93
N TYR A 165 29.98 13.10 2.93
CA TYR A 165 30.21 11.66 2.94
C TYR A 165 30.97 11.18 1.70
N TRP A 166 30.54 11.56 0.49
CA TRP A 166 31.22 11.16 -0.75
C TRP A 166 32.61 11.80 -0.87
N GLY A 167 32.80 13.02 -0.37
CA GLY A 167 34.12 13.63 -0.23
C GLY A 167 35.04 12.81 0.69
N GLY A 168 34.53 12.38 1.84
CA GLY A 168 35.26 11.50 2.77
C GLY A 168 35.55 10.12 2.18
N ALA A 169 34.61 9.53 1.45
CA ALA A 169 34.80 8.25 0.77
C ALA A 169 35.89 8.34 -0.32
N ALA A 170 35.91 9.43 -1.11
CA ALA A 170 36.96 9.68 -2.10
C ALA A 170 38.34 9.82 -1.44
N ALA A 171 38.43 10.54 -0.31
CA ALA A 171 39.67 10.66 0.47
C ALA A 171 40.12 9.30 1.04
N ALA A 172 39.20 8.47 1.53
CA ALA A 172 39.50 7.12 2.02
C ALA A 172 40.00 6.20 0.89
N VAL A 173 39.38 6.25 -0.29
CA VAL A 173 39.84 5.52 -1.50
C VAL A 173 41.25 5.95 -1.87
N SER A 174 41.51 7.26 -1.99
CA SER A 174 42.82 7.81 -2.35
C SER A 174 43.90 7.44 -1.32
N GLY A 175 43.60 7.54 -0.03
CA GLY A 175 44.53 7.16 1.05
C GLY A 175 44.81 5.66 1.14
N ALA A 176 43.84 4.80 0.81
CA ALA A 176 43.98 3.35 0.90
C ALA A 176 44.57 2.71 -0.37
N LEU A 177 44.35 3.30 -1.55
CA LEU A 177 44.66 2.68 -2.83
C LEU A 177 45.75 3.41 -3.65
N GLY A 178 46.16 4.62 -3.25
CA GLY A 178 47.16 5.44 -3.95
C GLY A 178 46.59 6.26 -5.12
N GLU A 179 47.44 7.00 -5.83
CA GLU A 179 47.01 7.93 -6.90
C GLU A 179 46.59 7.24 -8.20
N GLU A 180 47.10 6.04 -8.49
CA GLU A 180 46.71 5.23 -9.67
C GLU A 180 46.24 3.82 -9.28
N PRO A 181 45.03 3.71 -8.70
CA PRO A 181 44.51 2.42 -8.24
C PRO A 181 44.12 1.52 -9.42
N SER A 182 44.54 0.26 -9.37
CA SER A 182 44.09 -0.76 -10.33
C SER A 182 42.57 -1.01 -10.17
N TRP A 183 41.90 -1.42 -11.26
CA TRP A 183 40.47 -1.72 -11.23
C TRP A 183 40.11 -2.83 -10.22
N GLN A 184 41.02 -3.77 -9.96
CA GLN A 184 40.84 -4.85 -8.99
C GLN A 184 40.80 -4.32 -7.56
N SER A 185 41.75 -3.44 -7.23
CA SER A 185 41.84 -2.81 -5.91
C SER A 185 40.61 -1.92 -5.65
N MET A 186 40.16 -1.19 -6.67
CA MET A 186 38.92 -0.41 -6.63
C MET A 186 37.69 -1.30 -6.41
N ALA A 187 37.58 -2.42 -7.13
CA ALA A 187 36.47 -3.36 -7.01
C ALA A 187 36.39 -3.99 -5.62
N VAL A 188 37.54 -4.44 -5.06
CA VAL A 188 37.60 -5.01 -3.71
C VAL A 188 37.16 -3.98 -2.66
N PHE A 189 37.62 -2.73 -2.78
CA PHE A 189 37.20 -1.65 -1.88
C PHE A 189 35.68 -1.44 -1.93
N PHE A 190 35.10 -1.22 -3.12
CA PHE A 190 33.67 -0.95 -3.23
C PHE A 190 32.80 -2.13 -2.80
N ILE A 191 33.18 -3.36 -3.16
CA ILE A 191 32.45 -4.57 -2.72
C ILE A 191 32.47 -4.66 -1.18
N GLY A 192 33.62 -4.46 -0.56
CA GLY A 192 33.75 -4.45 0.90
C GLY A 192 32.92 -3.34 1.55
N PHE A 193 32.98 -2.14 1.00
CA PHE A 193 32.23 -0.97 1.46
C PHE A 193 30.70 -1.17 1.36
N PHE A 194 30.20 -1.68 0.24
CA PHE A 194 28.78 -1.98 0.06
C PHE A 194 28.33 -3.12 0.98
N ALA A 195 29.14 -4.19 1.11
CA ALA A 195 28.84 -5.30 2.02
C ALA A 195 28.78 -4.84 3.48
N ALA A 196 29.72 -4.00 3.92
CA ALA A 196 29.70 -3.42 5.26
C ALA A 196 28.47 -2.53 5.50
N SER A 197 28.10 -1.71 4.52
CA SER A 197 26.90 -0.87 4.58
C SER A 197 25.61 -1.71 4.70
N LEU A 198 25.50 -2.78 3.90
CA LEU A 198 24.40 -3.75 3.97
C LEU A 198 24.34 -4.46 5.33
N LEU A 199 25.49 -4.90 5.85
CA LEU A 199 25.57 -5.55 7.16
C LEU A 199 25.11 -4.60 8.27
N TRP A 200 25.52 -3.34 8.21
CA TRP A 200 25.11 -2.34 9.18
C TRP A 200 23.60 -2.06 9.12
N CYS A 201 23.00 -2.02 7.93
CA CYS A 201 21.55 -1.92 7.78
C CYS A 201 20.82 -3.06 8.52
N TRP A 202 21.31 -4.29 8.41
CA TRP A 202 20.74 -5.44 9.13
C TRP A 202 20.90 -5.33 10.64
N ILE A 203 22.08 -4.89 11.11
CA ILE A 203 22.34 -4.64 12.54
C ILE A 203 21.38 -3.58 13.09
N CYS A 204 21.24 -2.44 12.40
CA CYS A 204 20.32 -1.38 12.80
C CYS A 204 18.86 -1.84 12.79
N ALA A 205 18.43 -2.54 11.74
CA ALA A 205 17.07 -3.09 11.66
C ALA A 205 16.80 -4.07 12.81
N GLY A 206 17.75 -4.94 13.13
CA GLY A 206 17.68 -5.86 14.27
C GLY A 206 17.59 -5.14 15.61
N ALA A 207 18.43 -4.13 15.83
CA ALA A 207 18.40 -3.32 17.04
C ALA A 207 17.05 -2.59 17.21
N ILE A 208 16.52 -1.98 16.14
CA ILE A 208 15.21 -1.32 16.14
C ILE A 208 14.10 -2.34 16.46
N ALA A 209 14.13 -3.52 15.84
CA ALA A 209 13.15 -4.57 16.11
C ALA A 209 13.18 -5.04 17.56
N LEU A 210 14.38 -5.16 18.16
CA LEU A 210 14.55 -5.52 19.57
C LEU A 210 14.03 -4.43 20.50
N PHE A 211 14.38 -3.17 20.23
CA PHE A 211 13.89 -2.02 21.01
C PHE A 211 12.37 -1.89 20.95
N ARG A 212 11.76 -2.07 19.77
CA ARG A 212 10.30 -2.05 19.61
C ARG A 212 9.59 -3.17 20.35
N ARG A 213 10.25 -4.33 20.52
CA ARG A 213 9.73 -5.43 21.34
C ARG A 213 9.88 -5.19 22.84
N ALA A 214 10.92 -4.49 23.27
CA ALA A 214 11.22 -4.24 24.67
C ALA A 214 10.49 -3.02 25.26
N LEU A 215 10.11 -2.03 24.43
CA LEU A 215 9.48 -0.79 24.88
C LEU A 215 7.96 -0.80 24.74
N PRO A 216 7.20 -0.33 25.76
CA PRO A 216 5.77 -0.08 25.61
C PRO A 216 5.51 1.09 24.64
N ALA A 217 4.35 1.10 23.97
CA ALA A 217 3.97 2.11 22.97
C ALA A 217 4.00 3.57 23.45
N ARG A 218 4.01 3.81 24.77
CA ARG A 218 4.21 5.14 25.37
C ARG A 218 5.68 5.56 25.38
N GLY A 219 6.59 4.61 25.60
CA GLY A 219 8.03 4.85 25.58
C GLY A 219 8.54 5.22 24.19
N VAL A 220 8.06 4.53 23.16
CA VAL A 220 8.40 4.86 21.75
C VAL A 220 7.96 6.27 21.39
N ARG A 221 6.72 6.66 21.74
CA ARG A 221 6.21 8.01 21.50
C ARG A 221 6.97 9.11 22.25
N ALA A 222 7.41 8.84 23.48
CA ALA A 222 8.23 9.78 24.23
C ALA A 222 9.59 10.00 23.57
N ILE A 223 10.23 8.94 23.09
CA ILE A 223 11.50 9.01 22.35
C ILE A 223 11.31 9.81 21.06
N GLU A 224 10.27 9.53 20.28
CA GLU A 224 9.96 10.27 19.05
C GLU A 224 9.74 11.76 19.31
N ALA A 225 9.00 12.11 20.37
CA ALA A 225 8.76 13.50 20.75
C ALA A 225 10.06 14.21 21.17
N VAL A 226 10.91 13.57 21.97
CA VAL A 226 12.21 14.13 22.39
C VAL A 226 13.15 14.29 21.19
N CYS A 227 13.16 13.33 20.26
CA CYS A 227 13.98 13.40 19.06
C CYS A 227 13.52 14.53 18.14
N GLY A 228 12.20 14.68 17.94
CA GLY A 228 11.61 15.79 17.19
C GLY A 228 11.91 17.15 17.81
N LEU A 229 11.74 17.30 19.12
CA LEU A 229 12.09 18.53 19.85
C LEU A 229 13.58 18.86 19.76
N SER A 230 14.44 17.84 19.88
CA SER A 230 15.89 18.00 19.73
C SER A 230 16.26 18.49 18.33
N LEU A 231 15.69 17.92 17.27
CA LEU A 231 15.95 18.33 15.89
C LEU A 231 15.48 19.76 15.62
N VAL A 232 14.30 20.15 16.12
CA VAL A 232 13.80 21.52 16.01
C VAL A 232 14.71 22.50 16.76
N GLY A 233 15.11 22.16 17.99
CA GLY A 233 16.02 22.98 18.79
C GLY A 233 17.39 23.16 18.12
N LEU A 234 17.94 22.09 17.55
CA LEU A 234 19.21 22.12 16.84
C LEU A 234 19.11 22.91 15.53
N GLY A 235 17.98 22.80 14.82
CA GLY A 235 17.70 23.61 13.63
C GLY A 235 17.60 25.11 13.94
N ILE A 236 16.92 25.49 15.03
CA ILE A 236 16.84 26.89 15.49
C ILE A 236 18.23 27.40 15.88
N TRP A 237 18.99 26.59 16.64
CA TRP A 237 20.35 26.95 17.05
C TRP A 237 21.27 27.18 15.85
N LEU A 238 21.22 26.29 14.86
CA LEU A 238 22.02 26.43 13.64
C LEU A 238 21.65 27.71 12.89
N ALA A 239 20.35 27.99 12.71
CA ALA A 239 19.85 29.19 12.04
C ALA A 239 20.21 30.49 12.78
N ALA A 240 20.34 30.45 14.11
CA ALA A 240 20.78 31.59 14.91
C ALA A 240 22.31 31.78 14.92
N SER A 241 23.07 30.76 14.53
CA SER A 241 24.55 30.74 14.49
C SER A 241 25.15 31.07 13.12
N ILE A 242 24.32 31.24 12.09
CA ILE A 242 24.67 31.70 10.73
C ILE A 242 24.42 33.21 10.64
#